data_AF-A0A530GCS8-F1
#
_entry.id   AF-A0A530GCS8-F1
#
_cell.length_a   1.000
_cell.length_b   1.000
_cell.length_c   1.000
_cell.angle_alpha   90.00
_cell.angle_beta   90.00
_cell.angle_gamma   90.00
#
_symmetry.space_group_name_H-M   'P 1'
#
loop_
_entity.id
_entity.type
_entity.pdbx_description
1 polymer ?
#
loop_
_entity_poly.entity_id
_entity_poly.type
_entity_poly.pdbx_seq_one_letter_code
_entity_poly.pdbx_strand_id
1 'polypeptide(L)' 'VEEGLRQFHSAAAILEPELSGRDWLVGNSISYADFRMATFLPFNDAARLPLDDYPATRRWYGRLEAIDAWRDPFQG' A
#
# COMPACT_ATOMS: atom_id res chain seq x y z
N VAL A 1 0.97 -17.08 -10.88
CA VAL A 1 1.21 -15.64 -11.12
C VAL A 1 -0.09 -14.95 -11.49
N GLU A 2 -0.68 -15.24 -12.66
CA GLU A 2 -1.92 -14.64 -13.18
C GLU A 2 -3.06 -14.53 -12.15
N GLU A 3 -3.37 -15.61 -11.42
CA GLU A 3 -4.42 -15.58 -10.38
C GLU A 3 -4.16 -14.53 -9.29
N GLY A 4 -2.92 -14.41 -8.83
CA GLY A 4 -2.53 -13.43 -7.81
C GLY A 4 -2.59 -12.00 -8.33
N LEU A 5 -2.22 -11.77 -9.59
CA LEU A 5 -2.38 -10.47 -10.25
C LEU A 5 -3.86 -10.12 -10.42
N ARG A 6 -4.71 -11.08 -10.83
CA ARG A 6 -6.16 -10.89 -10.91
C ARG A 6 -6.77 -10.51 -9.57
N GLN A 7 -6.41 -11.22 -8.50
CA GLN A 7 -6.86 -10.92 -7.13
C GLN A 7 -6.34 -9.55 -6.65
N PHE A 8 -5.09 -9.20 -6.96
CA PHE A 8 -4.55 -7.87 -6.70
C PHE A 8 -5.35 -6.77 -7.41
N HIS A 9 -5.60 -6.89 -8.72
CA HIS A 9 -6.38 -5.91 -9.46
C HIS A 9 -7.81 -5.76 -8.91
N SER A 10 -8.47 -6.86 -8.51
CA SER A 10 -9.79 -6.80 -7.87
C SER A 10 -9.77 -6.10 -6.51
N ALA A 11 -8.74 -6.28 -5.69
CA ALA A 11 -8.61 -5.60 -4.40
C ALA A 11 -8.20 -4.12 -4.56
N ALA A 12 -7.26 -3.83 -5.46
CA ALA A 12 -6.77 -2.48 -5.73
C ALA A 12 -7.87 -1.59 -6.34
N ALA A 13 -8.74 -2.15 -7.19
CA ALA A 13 -9.92 -1.43 -7.72
C ALA A 13 -10.94 -1.00 -6.64
N ILE A 14 -10.92 -1.63 -5.45
CA ILE A 14 -11.74 -1.24 -4.28
C ILE A 14 -10.98 -0.22 -3.42
N LEU A 15 -9.67 -0.41 -3.26
CA LEU A 15 -8.81 0.43 -2.42
C LEU A 15 -8.55 1.82 -3.01
N GLU A 16 -8.34 1.90 -4.32
CA GLU A 16 -8.02 3.12 -5.06
C GLU A 16 -9.07 4.24 -4.92
N PRO A 17 -10.39 4.01 -5.08
CA PRO A 17 -11.39 5.07 -4.87
C PRO A 17 -11.47 5.51 -3.40
N GLU A 18 -11.31 4.62 -2.41
CA GLU A 18 -11.29 5.00 -0.99
C GLU A 18 -10.09 5.89 -0.64
N LEU A 19 -8.93 5.63 -1.27
CA LEU A 19 -7.73 6.46 -1.15
C LEU A 19 -7.74 7.69 -2.07
N SER A 20 -8.61 7.77 -3.08
CA SER A 20 -8.62 8.89 -4.04
C SER A 20 -8.79 10.25 -3.35
N GLY A 21 -9.70 10.32 -2.36
CA GLY A 21 -9.96 11.49 -1.54
C GLY A 21 -9.45 11.41 -0.10
N ARG A 22 -8.56 10.44 0.23
CA ARG A 22 -8.03 10.26 1.60
C ARG A 22 -6.51 10.15 1.63
N ASP A 23 -5.96 10.52 2.77
CA ASP A 23 -4.53 10.48 3.05
C ASP A 23 -4.09 9.15 3.70
N TRP A 24 -4.99 8.58 4.51
CA TRP A 24 -4.85 7.35 5.30
C TRP A 24 -6.18 6.60 5.27
N LEU A 25 -6.19 5.30 5.57
CA LEU A 25 -7.40 4.47 5.43
C LEU A 25 -8.52 4.87 6.39
N VAL A 26 -8.18 5.31 7.61
CA VAL A 26 -9.13 5.64 8.68
C VAL A 26 -8.77 6.97 9.33
N GLY A 27 -9.71 7.92 9.35
CA GLY A 27 -9.53 9.23 9.97
C GLY A 27 -8.59 10.16 9.19
N ASN A 28 -7.82 10.98 9.91
CA ASN A 28 -6.96 12.04 9.35
C ASN A 28 -5.46 11.86 9.65
N SER A 29 -5.08 10.72 10.22
CA SER A 29 -3.72 10.37 10.62
C SER A 29 -3.44 8.90 10.31
N ILE A 30 -2.16 8.53 10.19
CA ILE A 30 -1.76 7.12 10.06
C ILE A 30 -2.30 6.27 11.21
N SER A 31 -2.70 5.04 10.90
CA SER A 31 -3.32 4.11 11.83
C SER A 31 -2.77 2.69 11.71
N TYR A 32 -3.15 1.81 12.63
CA TYR A 32 -2.89 0.37 12.51
C TYR A 32 -3.48 -0.23 11.21
N ALA A 33 -4.57 0.32 10.67
CA ALA A 33 -5.17 -0.16 9.44
C ALA A 33 -4.20 0.00 8.25
N ASP A 34 -3.49 1.13 8.19
CA ASP A 34 -2.54 1.44 7.11
C ASP A 34 -1.38 0.44 7.12
N PHE A 35 -0.72 0.28 8.27
CA PHE A 35 0.34 -0.70 8.46
C PHE A 35 -0.14 -2.14 8.19
N ARG A 36 -1.31 -2.52 8.71
CA ARG A 36 -1.88 -3.87 8.54
C ARG A 36 -2.21 -4.18 7.08
N MET A 37 -2.65 -3.19 6.29
CA MET A 37 -2.91 -3.36 4.87
C MET A 37 -1.61 -3.42 4.06
N ALA A 38 -0.60 -2.62 4.42
CA ALA A 38 0.65 -2.53 3.66
C ALA A 38 1.68 -3.64 3.93
N THR A 39 1.46 -4.56 4.88
CA THR A 39 2.47 -5.55 5.34
C THR A 39 3.15 -6.41 4.26
N PHE A 40 2.57 -6.51 3.06
CA PHE A 40 3.15 -7.27 1.93
C PHE A 40 3.88 -6.40 0.90
N LEU A 41 3.70 -5.07 0.93
CA LEU A 41 4.22 -4.15 -0.06
C LEU A 41 5.74 -3.89 0.01
N PRO A 42 6.41 -3.95 1.19
CA PRO A 42 7.88 -3.91 1.27
C PRO A 42 8.60 -5.00 0.45
N PHE A 43 7.89 -6.06 0.05
CA PHE A 43 8.42 -7.14 -0.78
C PHE A 43 8.13 -6.95 -2.29
N ASN A 44 7.66 -5.78 -2.73
CA ASN A 44 7.17 -5.61 -4.10
C ASN A 44 8.25 -5.69 -5.20
N ASP A 45 9.54 -5.51 -4.88
CA ASP A 45 10.64 -5.76 -5.83
C ASP A 45 10.66 -7.22 -6.32
N ALA A 46 10.24 -8.14 -5.45
CA ALA A 46 10.06 -9.55 -5.77
C ALA A 46 8.64 -9.87 -6.26
N ALA A 47 7.60 -9.31 -5.64
CA ALA A 47 6.20 -9.61 -5.97
C ALA A 47 5.72 -8.99 -7.29
N ARG A 48 6.29 -7.85 -7.69
CA ARG A 48 6.03 -7.11 -8.93
C ARG A 48 4.55 -6.82 -9.21
N LEU A 49 3.83 -6.45 -8.15
CA LEU A 49 2.45 -5.98 -8.26
C LEU A 49 2.44 -4.62 -9.00
N PRO A 50 1.53 -4.41 -9.97
CA PRO A 50 1.44 -3.19 -10.76
C PRO A 50 0.80 -2.05 -9.94
N LEU A 51 1.56 -1.50 -8.99
CA LEU A 51 1.12 -0.37 -8.17
C LEU A 51 0.94 0.92 -8.99
N ASP A 52 1.61 1.02 -10.13
CA ASP A 52 1.60 2.20 -11.00
C ASP A 52 0.25 2.40 -11.72
N ASP A 53 -0.51 1.32 -11.90
CA ASP A 53 -1.91 1.34 -12.38
C ASP A 53 -2.88 1.99 -11.37
N TYR A 54 -2.45 2.22 -10.13
CA TYR A 54 -3.28 2.66 -8.99
C TYR A 54 -2.65 3.88 -8.27
N PRO A 55 -2.74 5.10 -8.83
CA PRO A 55 -2.00 6.27 -8.36
C PRO A 55 -2.24 6.69 -6.91
N ALA A 56 -3.45 6.57 -6.36
CA ALA A 56 -3.75 6.90 -4.97
C ALA A 56 -3.22 5.83 -4.02
N THR A 57 -3.28 4.56 -4.41
CA THR A 57 -2.66 3.43 -3.71
C THR A 57 -1.14 3.57 -3.68
N ARG A 58 -0.52 3.92 -4.82
CA ARG A 58 0.91 4.25 -4.92
C ARG A 58 1.29 5.45 -4.06
N ARG A 59 0.47 6.52 -4.05
CA ARG A 59 0.66 7.70 -3.20
C ARG A 59 0.63 7.34 -1.72
N TRP A 60 -0.38 6.60 -1.27
CA TRP A 60 -0.53 6.14 0.11
C TRP A 60 0.64 5.27 0.55
N TYR A 61 1.04 4.28 -0.25
CA TYR A 61 2.20 3.44 0.06
C TYR A 61 3.50 4.26 0.14
N GLY A 62 3.70 5.22 -0.78
CA GLY A 62 4.83 6.15 -0.73
C GLY A 62 4.90 7.02 0.54
N ARG A 63 3.78 7.20 1.27
CA ARG A 63 3.75 7.89 2.57
C ARG A 63 4.07 6.97 3.75
N LEU A 64 3.83 5.66 3.62
CA LEU A 64 4.31 4.65 4.58
C LEU A 64 5.83 4.46 4.42
N GLU A 65 6.30 4.37 3.18
CA GLU A 65 7.73 4.35 2.85
C GLU A 65 8.46 5.63 3.27
N ALA A 66 7.78 6.73 3.56
CA ALA A 66 8.40 7.94 4.12
C ALA A 66 8.69 7.86 5.63
N ILE A 67 8.34 6.75 6.30
CA ILE A 67 8.54 6.53 7.73
C ILE A 67 9.70 5.55 7.91
N ASP A 68 10.83 6.00 8.47
CA ASP A 68 12.05 5.18 8.51
C ASP A 68 11.89 3.89 9.33
N ALA A 69 11.15 3.94 10.45
CA ALA A 69 10.81 2.77 11.26
C ALA A 69 9.80 1.80 10.61
N TRP A 70 9.26 2.13 9.44
CA TRP A 70 8.50 1.22 8.58
C TRP A 70 9.35 0.72 7.41
N ARG A 71 10.10 1.63 6.76
CA ARG A 71 11.00 1.34 5.64
C ARG A 71 12.09 0.33 6.01
N ASP A 72 12.67 0.48 7.20
CA ASP A 72 13.69 -0.43 7.72
C ASP A 72 13.47 -0.70 9.22
N PRO A 73 12.52 -1.60 9.56
CA PRO A 73 12.02 -1.78 10.92
C PRO A 73 12.98 -2.55 11.84
N PHE A 74 14.19 -2.88 11.37
CA PHE A 74 15.21 -3.64 12.09
C PHE A 74 16.53 -2.88 12.31
N GLN A 75 16.61 -1.59 11.94
CA GLN A 75 17.78 -0.76 12.27
C GLN A 75 17.77 -0.37 13.76
N GLY A 76 18.86 -0.68 14.46
CA GLY A 76 19.11 -0.37 15.88
C GLY A 76 20.51 -0.77 16.33
#